data_AF-A0A7V5LGG2-F1
#
_entry.id   AF-A0A7V5LGG2-F1
#
_cell.length_a   1.000
_cell.length_b   1.000
_cell.length_c   1.000
_cell.angle_alpha   90.00
_cell.angle_beta   90.00
_cell.angle_gamma   90.00
#
_symmetry.space_group_name_H-M   'P 1'
#
loop_
_entity.id
_entity.type
_entity.pdbx_description
1 polymer ?
#
loop_
_entity_poly.entity_id
_entity_poly.type
_entity_poly.pdbx_seq_one_letter_code
_entity_poly.pdbx_strand_id
1 'polypeptide(L)'
;SLVAEYGYYSTGESFSIADPNEAWIMEMIGKGPGRKGAVWVAVRIPDGYISAHANHSRIREFPQNDPENCLYAPDVISFAIEKGYYKPEQGPFSFSDAYDPANPGSLLYCEGRIWSIFRRAAPSQNFPEDYWRAVKGAKPYPLWIKPDKKLTVRDVIALMRDHFDGTPYDLKKGLAAGPFGCPVRWKPLVWKIEGDSTEYAWERPISTQQTAFAFVSQLRSYLPREIGGIHWYGVDDNYTNVYIPLYCSIKEPPECFRVGSISEFTLESAFWVFNLVANWAYTKYSYMYEDIRKVQKELEDKFFDFQPAVEKAALELYKSNPQRAIDFLTDYSISQSNMVLKRWRNLWEYLVMKYNDGYVNDVTKDHGRSPKGVGYGNEFFRMVIKERPGYYDVRWREKSETNTAEPNKQTQGSK
;
A
#
# COMPACT_ATOMS: atom_id res chain seq x y z
N SER A 1 -19.94 20.50 15.93
CA SER A 1 -19.30 19.32 15.30
C SER A 1 -18.99 18.30 16.39
N LEU A 2 -18.92 17.01 16.05
CA LEU A 2 -18.58 15.94 17.01
C LEU A 2 -17.27 16.22 17.75
N VAL A 3 -16.25 16.68 17.04
CA VAL A 3 -14.96 17.00 17.65
C VAL A 3 -15.01 18.21 18.59
N ALA A 4 -15.92 19.16 18.41
CA ALA A 4 -16.13 20.23 19.39
C ALA A 4 -16.79 19.69 20.67
N GLU A 5 -17.72 18.75 20.53
CA GLU A 5 -18.47 18.16 21.63
C GLU A 5 -17.70 17.08 22.40
N TYR A 6 -16.84 16.31 21.75
CA TYR A 6 -16.14 15.17 22.36
C TYR A 6 -14.62 15.35 22.41
N GLY A 7 -14.06 16.33 21.69
CA GLY A 7 -12.63 16.47 21.50
C GLY A 7 -12.09 15.53 20.42
N TYR A 8 -10.78 15.57 20.22
CA TYR A 8 -10.06 14.71 19.28
C TYR A 8 -8.70 14.36 19.87
N TYR A 9 -8.46 13.08 20.15
CA TYR A 9 -7.27 12.61 20.88
C TYR A 9 -6.07 12.30 19.97
N SER A 10 -6.26 12.30 18.64
CA SER A 10 -5.16 12.06 17.69
C SER A 10 -4.35 13.33 17.41
N THR A 11 -3.12 13.14 16.92
CA THR A 11 -2.20 14.21 16.52
C THR A 11 -2.52 14.79 15.15
N GLY A 12 -3.20 14.04 14.28
CA GLY A 12 -3.61 14.50 12.96
C GLY A 12 -4.04 13.34 12.07
N GLU A 13 -5.08 13.55 11.25
CA GLU A 13 -5.53 12.58 10.25
C GLU A 13 -6.03 13.28 8.98
N SER A 14 -5.87 12.57 7.86
CA SER A 14 -6.45 12.93 6.57
C SER A 14 -7.57 11.92 6.23
N PHE A 15 -8.72 12.42 5.82
CA PHE A 15 -9.91 11.66 5.49
C PHE A 15 -10.28 11.82 4.03
N SER A 16 -10.60 10.70 3.38
CA SER A 16 -11.28 10.68 2.08
C SER A 16 -12.78 10.51 2.33
N ILE A 17 -13.58 11.50 1.94
CA ILE A 17 -15.04 11.49 2.09
C ILE A 17 -15.63 11.53 0.68
N ALA A 18 -16.51 10.59 0.34
CA ALA A 18 -17.09 10.57 -0.99
C ALA A 18 -18.51 9.99 -0.98
N ASP A 19 -19.29 10.45 -1.94
CA ASP A 19 -20.58 9.88 -2.32
C ASP A 19 -20.59 9.66 -3.86
N PRO A 20 -21.71 9.22 -4.47
CA PRO A 20 -21.77 9.03 -5.92
C PRO A 20 -21.59 10.30 -6.80
N ASN A 21 -21.59 11.49 -6.22
CA ASN A 21 -21.58 12.78 -6.91
C ASN A 21 -20.33 13.62 -6.60
N GLU A 22 -19.71 13.43 -5.44
CA GLU A 22 -18.57 14.24 -5.01
C GLU A 22 -17.55 13.48 -4.17
N ALA A 23 -16.32 13.99 -4.15
CA ALA A 23 -15.23 13.52 -3.32
C ALA A 23 -14.56 14.72 -2.65
N TRP A 24 -14.17 14.55 -1.39
CA TRP A 24 -13.56 15.56 -0.54
C TRP A 24 -12.34 14.96 0.15
N ILE A 25 -11.30 15.77 0.29
CA ILE A 25 -10.19 15.52 1.21
C ILE A 25 -10.35 16.43 2.42
N MET A 26 -10.28 15.85 3.62
CA MET A 26 -10.36 16.60 4.87
C MET A 26 -9.13 16.31 5.72
N GLU A 27 -8.53 17.34 6.30
CA GLU A 27 -7.41 17.22 7.22
C GLU A 27 -7.79 17.82 8.57
N MET A 28 -7.49 17.11 9.65
CA MET A 28 -7.91 17.44 11.00
C MET A 28 -6.77 17.23 11.98
N ILE A 29 -6.58 18.16 12.90
CA ILE A 29 -5.63 18.07 14.01
C ILE A 29 -6.31 18.43 15.34
N GLY A 30 -6.01 17.66 16.39
CA GLY A 30 -6.48 17.94 17.75
C GLY A 30 -5.85 19.20 18.31
N LYS A 31 -6.57 19.95 19.17
CA LYS A 31 -6.04 21.19 19.78
C LYS A 31 -5.00 20.97 20.88
N GLY A 32 -4.62 19.71 21.11
CA GLY A 32 -3.63 19.28 22.09
C GLY A 32 -4.17 19.14 23.51
N PRO A 33 -3.32 18.70 24.45
CA PRO A 33 -3.70 18.51 25.85
C PRO A 33 -4.27 19.79 26.47
N GLY A 34 -5.33 19.64 27.27
CA GLY A 34 -5.95 20.75 27.99
C GLY A 34 -6.88 21.65 27.15
N ARG A 35 -7.00 21.43 25.83
CA ARG A 35 -7.96 22.14 24.99
C ARG A 35 -8.82 21.17 24.19
N LYS A 36 -10.10 21.14 24.52
CA LYS A 36 -11.09 20.34 23.82
C LYS A 36 -11.32 20.88 22.41
N GLY A 37 -11.37 19.99 21.43
CA GLY A 37 -11.66 20.32 20.03
C GLY A 37 -10.59 19.86 19.05
N ALA A 38 -10.88 20.07 17.78
CA ALA A 38 -9.96 19.95 16.67
C ALA A 38 -10.12 21.17 15.75
N VAL A 39 -9.09 21.48 14.99
CA VAL A 39 -9.20 22.34 13.80
C VAL A 39 -9.08 21.46 12.57
N TRP A 40 -9.75 21.86 11.49
CA TRP A 40 -9.83 21.06 10.28
C TRP A 40 -10.10 21.93 9.06
N VAL A 41 -9.75 21.42 7.90
CA VAL A 41 -10.10 21.95 6.58
C VAL A 41 -10.51 20.79 5.68
N ALA A 42 -11.57 20.98 4.90
CA ALA A 42 -12.08 20.02 3.93
C ALA A 42 -12.25 20.71 2.58
N VAL A 43 -11.70 20.11 1.53
CA VAL A 43 -11.72 20.67 0.17
C VAL A 43 -12.28 19.64 -0.79
N ARG A 44 -13.21 20.08 -1.64
CA ARG A 44 -13.81 19.26 -2.70
C ARG A 44 -12.77 19.01 -3.78
N ILE A 45 -12.64 17.74 -4.18
CA ILE A 45 -11.79 17.36 -5.31
C ILE A 45 -12.56 17.67 -6.61
N PRO A 46 -11.98 18.42 -7.55
CA PRO A 46 -12.66 18.74 -8.80
C PRO A 46 -12.99 17.49 -9.63
N ASP A 47 -14.13 17.52 -10.32
CA ASP A 47 -14.55 16.42 -11.20
C ASP A 47 -13.47 16.11 -12.26
N GLY A 48 -13.17 14.81 -12.41
CA GLY A 48 -12.16 14.33 -13.35
C GLY A 48 -10.73 14.48 -12.87
N TYR A 49 -10.49 14.93 -11.63
CA TYR A 49 -9.18 14.94 -10.98
C TYR A 49 -9.08 13.81 -9.96
N ILE A 50 -7.84 13.48 -9.59
CA ILE A 50 -7.53 12.58 -8.47
C ILE A 50 -6.70 13.32 -7.43
N SER A 51 -6.93 13.00 -6.16
CA SER A 51 -6.05 13.37 -5.06
C SER A 51 -5.44 12.10 -4.46
N ALA A 52 -4.26 12.23 -3.89
CA ALA A 52 -3.61 11.18 -3.12
C ALA A 52 -3.17 11.77 -1.79
N HIS A 53 -3.27 11.00 -0.72
CA HIS A 53 -2.73 11.43 0.57
C HIS A 53 -2.08 10.25 1.29
N ALA A 54 -1.11 10.59 2.12
CA ALA A 54 -0.29 9.68 2.88
C ALA A 54 -0.36 10.11 4.35
N ASN A 55 0.64 9.78 5.16
CA ASN A 55 0.67 10.18 6.58
C ASN A 55 1.36 11.54 6.74
N HIS A 56 0.94 12.53 5.93
CA HIS A 56 1.44 13.91 5.95
C HIS A 56 0.36 14.81 5.33
N SER A 57 0.02 15.92 5.99
CA SER A 57 -0.99 16.88 5.53
C SER A 57 -0.53 17.58 4.25
N ARG A 58 -1.46 17.81 3.32
CA ARG A 58 -1.21 18.34 1.98
C ARG A 58 -2.06 19.57 1.64
N ILE A 59 -3.14 19.85 2.37
CA ILE A 59 -3.93 21.07 2.16
C ILE A 59 -3.06 22.25 2.62
N ARG A 60 -2.80 23.20 1.72
CA ARG A 60 -1.96 24.38 1.99
C ARG A 60 -2.85 25.61 2.10
N GLU A 61 -2.78 26.50 1.12
CA GLU A 61 -3.73 27.60 0.98
C GLU A 61 -5.10 27.05 0.56
N PHE A 62 -6.18 27.58 1.13
CA PHE A 62 -7.55 27.17 0.82
C PHE A 62 -8.50 28.37 0.75
N PRO A 63 -9.58 28.29 -0.05
CA PRO A 63 -10.59 29.35 -0.11
C PRO A 63 -11.29 29.57 1.22
N GLN A 64 -11.42 30.83 1.64
CA GLN A 64 -12.20 31.22 2.83
C GLN A 64 -13.63 31.69 2.49
N ASN A 65 -13.90 31.97 1.21
CA ASN A 65 -15.18 32.50 0.72
C ASN A 65 -15.77 31.61 -0.39
N ASP A 66 -15.67 30.28 -0.24
CA ASP A 66 -16.21 29.30 -1.19
C ASP A 66 -16.78 28.08 -0.44
N PRO A 67 -17.94 28.22 0.21
CA PRO A 67 -18.51 27.17 1.06
C PRO A 67 -18.95 25.92 0.27
N GLU A 68 -19.09 26.03 -1.05
CA GLU A 68 -19.46 24.90 -1.92
C GLU A 68 -18.28 23.95 -2.18
N ASN A 69 -17.04 24.46 -2.11
CA ASN A 69 -15.84 23.67 -2.40
C ASN A 69 -14.84 23.61 -1.23
N CYS A 70 -15.03 24.42 -0.19
CA CYS A 70 -14.13 24.46 0.96
C CYS A 70 -14.90 24.75 2.26
N LEU A 71 -14.78 23.83 3.23
CA LEU A 71 -15.30 23.97 4.57
C LEU A 71 -14.15 23.86 5.57
N TYR A 72 -14.18 24.65 6.64
CA TYR A 72 -13.10 24.63 7.63
C TYR A 72 -13.59 25.05 9.01
N ALA A 73 -12.80 24.71 10.04
CA ALA A 73 -13.07 25.11 11.41
C ALA A 73 -13.00 26.64 11.56
N PRO A 74 -13.99 27.30 12.20
CA PRO A 74 -13.98 28.77 12.33
C PRO A 74 -12.73 29.35 12.99
N ASP A 75 -12.06 28.57 13.84
CA ASP A 75 -10.84 28.98 14.54
C ASP A 75 -9.56 28.37 13.96
N VAL A 76 -9.59 27.84 12.73
CA VAL A 76 -8.40 27.21 12.10
C VAL A 76 -7.22 28.19 11.96
N ILE A 77 -7.44 29.46 11.61
CA ILE A 77 -6.30 30.40 11.49
C ILE A 77 -5.93 30.99 12.86
N SER A 78 -6.93 31.41 13.65
CA SER A 78 -6.69 32.05 14.94
C SER A 78 -6.01 31.10 15.94
N PHE A 79 -6.32 29.81 15.89
CA PHE A 79 -5.64 28.80 16.68
C PHE A 79 -4.15 28.66 16.31
N ALA A 80 -3.80 28.67 15.01
CA ALA A 80 -2.41 28.62 14.57
C ALA A 80 -1.61 29.85 15.05
N ILE A 81 -2.22 31.04 15.00
CA ILE A 81 -1.62 32.29 15.49
C ILE A 81 -1.40 32.22 17.00
N GLU A 82 -2.41 31.80 17.77
CA GLU A 82 -2.32 31.67 19.24
C GLU A 82 -1.18 30.71 19.66
N LYS A 83 -0.99 29.63 18.91
CA LYS A 83 0.07 28.65 19.16
C LYS A 83 1.45 29.07 18.63
N GLY A 84 1.52 30.18 17.88
CA GLY A 84 2.75 30.62 17.22
C GLY A 84 3.18 29.74 16.04
N TYR A 85 2.29 28.89 15.53
CA TYR A 85 2.53 28.03 14.37
C TYR A 85 2.44 28.81 13.05
N TYR A 86 1.73 29.93 13.05
CA TYR A 86 1.60 30.82 11.90
C TYR A 86 1.71 32.28 12.32
N LYS A 87 2.36 33.08 11.47
CA LYS A 87 2.52 34.52 11.63
C LYS A 87 1.99 35.22 10.38
N PRO A 88 0.92 36.03 10.47
CA PRO A 88 0.30 36.68 9.31
C PRO A 88 1.27 37.50 8.44
N GLU A 89 2.32 38.05 9.05
CA GLU A 89 3.37 38.80 8.36
C GLU A 89 4.27 37.93 7.44
N GLN A 90 4.21 36.60 7.55
CA GLN A 90 5.01 35.68 6.74
C GLN A 90 4.34 35.28 5.41
N GLY A 91 3.10 35.72 5.16
CA GLY A 91 2.36 35.43 3.93
C GLY A 91 1.05 34.69 4.18
N PRO A 92 0.43 34.09 3.14
CA PRO A 92 -0.86 33.41 3.26
C PRO A 92 -0.79 32.20 4.19
N PHE A 93 -1.91 31.88 4.84
CA PHE A 93 -2.01 30.73 5.74
C PHE A 93 -1.97 29.42 4.95
N SER A 94 -1.11 28.50 5.38
CA SER A 94 -0.99 27.14 4.85
C SER A 94 -1.28 26.14 5.97
N PHE A 95 -2.32 25.32 5.83
CA PHE A 95 -2.72 24.37 6.88
C PHE A 95 -1.62 23.35 7.16
N SER A 96 -1.10 22.70 6.11
CA SER A 96 0.03 21.76 6.18
C SER A 96 1.26 22.38 6.83
N ASP A 97 1.71 23.57 6.40
CA ASP A 97 2.94 24.16 6.96
C ASP A 97 2.77 24.61 8.43
N ALA A 98 1.56 24.99 8.84
CA ALA A 98 1.28 25.39 10.22
C ALA A 98 1.14 24.19 11.16
N TYR A 99 0.49 23.10 10.72
CA TYR A 99 0.09 22.01 11.61
C TYR A 99 0.88 20.71 11.44
N ASP A 100 1.51 20.50 10.28
CA ASP A 100 2.31 19.32 9.97
C ASP A 100 3.50 19.71 9.07
N PRO A 101 4.42 20.56 9.57
CA PRO A 101 5.51 21.08 8.76
C PRO A 101 6.41 19.96 8.25
N ALA A 102 6.67 19.98 6.95
CA ALA A 102 7.48 18.97 6.29
C ALA A 102 8.91 18.91 6.85
N ASN A 103 9.36 17.69 7.12
CA ASN A 103 10.74 17.34 7.44
C ASN A 103 11.23 16.19 6.53
N PRO A 104 12.55 15.94 6.41
CA PRO A 104 13.06 14.90 5.51
C PRO A 104 12.41 13.52 5.70
N GLY A 105 12.09 13.14 6.93
CA GLY A 105 11.38 11.88 7.21
C GLY A 105 9.98 11.86 6.61
N SER A 106 9.16 12.90 6.87
CA SER A 106 7.81 13.00 6.29
C SER A 106 7.84 12.96 4.75
N LEU A 107 8.82 13.61 4.11
CA LEU A 107 8.98 13.60 2.65
C LEU A 107 9.32 12.19 2.13
N LEU A 108 10.29 11.52 2.75
CA LEU A 108 10.72 10.17 2.37
C LEU A 108 9.62 9.12 2.60
N TYR A 109 8.85 9.21 3.69
CA TYR A 109 7.86 8.20 4.05
C TYR A 109 6.48 8.45 3.44
N CYS A 110 6.16 9.69 3.07
CA CYS A 110 4.80 10.06 2.66
C CYS A 110 4.76 10.55 1.22
N GLU A 111 5.56 11.56 0.88
CA GLU A 111 5.48 12.20 -0.43
C GLU A 111 5.95 11.31 -1.58
N GLY A 112 6.79 10.30 -1.31
CA GLY A 112 7.17 9.31 -2.32
C GLY A 112 5.95 8.52 -2.82
N ARG A 113 5.02 8.17 -1.92
CA ARG A 113 3.78 7.46 -2.29
C ARG A 113 2.89 8.32 -3.18
N ILE A 114 2.83 9.63 -2.89
CA ILE A 114 2.09 10.62 -3.71
C ILE A 114 2.71 10.72 -5.10
N TRP A 115 4.03 10.92 -5.16
CA TRP A 115 4.79 10.94 -6.40
C TRP A 115 4.53 9.69 -7.24
N SER A 116 4.54 8.51 -6.60
CA SER A 116 4.35 7.26 -7.33
C SER A 116 2.94 7.07 -7.89
N ILE A 117 1.90 7.56 -7.19
CA ILE A 117 0.54 7.58 -7.73
C ILE A 117 0.47 8.55 -8.92
N PHE A 118 0.95 9.77 -8.74
CA PHE A 118 0.83 10.83 -9.75
C PHE A 118 1.61 10.52 -11.03
N ARG A 119 2.85 10.02 -10.94
CA ARG A 119 3.64 9.63 -12.11
C ARG A 119 2.97 8.52 -12.93
N ARG A 120 2.20 7.63 -12.28
CA ARG A 120 1.51 6.51 -12.94
C ARG A 120 0.15 6.91 -13.52
N ALA A 121 -0.54 7.83 -12.86
CA ALA A 121 -1.84 8.33 -13.30
C ALA A 121 -1.73 9.42 -14.38
N ALA A 122 -0.67 10.23 -14.36
CA ALA A 122 -0.36 11.23 -15.36
C ALA A 122 1.13 11.23 -15.76
N PRO A 123 1.61 10.17 -16.45
CA PRO A 123 2.98 10.13 -16.96
C PRO A 123 3.39 11.36 -17.78
N SER A 124 2.46 11.97 -18.52
CA SER A 124 2.72 13.15 -19.34
C SER A 124 3.19 14.38 -18.54
N GLN A 125 2.86 14.45 -17.24
CA GLN A 125 3.21 15.58 -16.39
C GLN A 125 4.63 15.51 -15.81
N ASN A 126 5.28 14.34 -15.88
CA ASN A 126 6.68 14.14 -15.49
C ASN A 126 7.06 14.78 -14.13
N PHE A 127 6.34 14.40 -13.07
CA PHE A 127 6.58 14.95 -11.73
C PHE A 127 8.01 14.65 -11.23
N PRO A 128 8.75 15.66 -10.75
CA PRO A 128 10.12 15.47 -10.26
C PRO A 128 10.13 14.73 -8.92
N GLU A 129 11.15 13.90 -8.70
CA GLU A 129 11.42 13.20 -7.45
C GLU A 129 11.92 14.13 -6.32
N ASP A 130 12.41 15.32 -6.67
CA ASP A 130 13.15 16.22 -5.78
C ASP A 130 12.46 16.47 -4.43
N TYR A 131 11.13 16.67 -4.44
CA TYR A 131 10.39 16.99 -3.23
C TYR A 131 10.36 15.81 -2.25
N TRP A 132 9.98 14.62 -2.70
CA TRP A 132 9.96 13.46 -1.81
C TRP A 132 11.37 12.97 -1.44
N ARG A 133 12.38 13.30 -2.25
CA ARG A 133 13.81 13.10 -1.93
C ARG A 133 14.41 14.20 -1.05
N ALA A 134 13.59 15.09 -0.52
CA ALA A 134 13.99 16.16 0.41
C ALA A 134 15.09 17.10 -0.15
N VAL A 135 15.09 17.34 -1.45
CA VAL A 135 15.96 18.34 -2.09
C VAL A 135 15.56 19.73 -1.61
N LYS A 136 16.53 20.51 -1.11
CA LYS A 136 16.28 21.86 -0.59
C LYS A 136 15.66 22.75 -1.67
N GLY A 137 14.55 23.41 -1.35
CA GLY A 137 13.86 24.31 -2.27
C GLY A 137 12.93 23.62 -3.27
N ALA A 138 12.83 22.28 -3.24
CA ALA A 138 11.87 21.55 -4.06
C ALA A 138 10.43 21.93 -3.70
N LYS A 139 9.56 22.01 -4.70
CA LYS A 139 8.16 22.40 -4.53
C LYS A 139 7.28 21.18 -4.20
N PRO A 140 6.31 21.31 -3.28
CA PRO A 140 5.33 20.27 -3.02
C PRO A 140 4.55 19.84 -4.25
N TYR A 141 4.11 18.59 -4.30
CA TYR A 141 3.18 18.11 -5.32
C TYR A 141 1.81 18.79 -5.17
N PRO A 142 1.10 19.07 -6.27
CA PRO A 142 -0.24 19.68 -6.21
C PRO A 142 -1.22 18.78 -5.45
N LEU A 143 -2.19 19.36 -4.74
CA LEU A 143 -3.13 18.58 -3.92
C LEU A 143 -3.86 17.50 -4.76
N TRP A 144 -4.24 17.84 -5.99
CA TRP A 144 -4.82 16.93 -6.97
C TRP A 144 -4.23 17.16 -8.37
N ILE A 145 -4.39 16.16 -9.24
CA ILE A 145 -3.95 16.19 -10.62
C ILE A 145 -5.03 15.68 -11.55
N LYS A 146 -5.00 16.09 -12.83
CA LYS A 146 -5.81 15.46 -13.87
C LYS A 146 -5.04 14.25 -14.41
N PRO A 147 -5.56 13.02 -14.31
CA PRO A 147 -4.92 11.86 -14.91
C PRO A 147 -4.93 11.98 -16.45
N ASP A 148 -3.95 11.36 -17.12
CA ASP A 148 -3.83 11.41 -18.59
C ASP A 148 -5.02 10.71 -19.28
N LYS A 149 -5.63 9.76 -18.59
CA LYS A 149 -6.83 9.03 -19.02
C LYS A 149 -7.78 8.82 -17.85
N LYS A 150 -9.06 8.57 -18.14
CA LYS A 150 -10.02 8.11 -17.13
C LYS A 150 -9.52 6.81 -16.50
N LEU A 151 -9.58 6.73 -15.17
CA LEU A 151 -9.15 5.54 -14.43
C LEU A 151 -10.30 4.57 -14.27
N THR A 152 -10.04 3.30 -14.54
CA THR A 152 -10.91 2.19 -14.15
C THR A 152 -10.65 1.79 -12.70
N VAL A 153 -11.55 1.01 -12.09
CA VAL A 153 -11.29 0.42 -10.76
C VAL A 153 -9.98 -0.39 -10.75
N ARG A 154 -9.71 -1.12 -11.83
CA ARG A 154 -8.46 -1.88 -11.99
C ARG A 154 -7.23 -0.98 -11.97
N ASP A 155 -7.30 0.19 -12.61
CA ASP A 155 -6.20 1.16 -12.56
C ASP A 155 -5.96 1.63 -11.11
N VAL A 156 -7.03 1.93 -10.35
CA VAL A 156 -6.92 2.34 -8.94
C VAL A 156 -6.35 1.24 -8.06
N ILE A 157 -6.82 0.00 -8.20
CA ILE A 157 -6.26 -1.17 -7.51
C ILE A 157 -4.76 -1.31 -7.85
N ALA A 158 -4.39 -1.16 -9.12
CA ALA A 158 -3.00 -1.28 -9.54
C ALA A 158 -2.11 -0.16 -8.96
N LEU A 159 -2.64 1.03 -8.70
CA LEU A 159 -1.91 2.11 -8.00
C LEU A 159 -1.63 1.74 -6.54
N MET A 160 -2.57 1.08 -5.86
CA MET A 160 -2.41 0.64 -4.46
C MET A 160 -1.38 -0.49 -4.25
N ARG A 161 -0.89 -1.08 -5.35
CA ARG A 161 0.09 -2.18 -5.37
C ARG A 161 1.53 -1.70 -5.60
N ASP A 162 1.78 -0.40 -5.67
CA ASP A 162 3.07 0.09 -6.14
C ASP A 162 4.22 -0.01 -5.10
N HIS A 163 5.41 -0.38 -5.58
CA HIS A 163 6.69 -0.36 -4.85
C HIS A 163 7.76 0.49 -5.54
N PHE A 164 7.34 1.59 -6.17
CA PHE A 164 8.18 2.43 -7.04
C PHE A 164 8.66 1.71 -8.31
N ASP A 165 7.84 0.78 -8.81
CA ASP A 165 8.15 -0.07 -9.94
C ASP A 165 8.59 0.74 -11.17
N GLY A 166 9.67 0.30 -11.81
CA GLY A 166 10.21 0.91 -13.04
C GLY A 166 10.96 2.23 -12.82
N THR A 167 11.37 2.53 -11.58
CA THR A 167 12.13 3.74 -11.24
C THR A 167 13.47 3.37 -10.60
N PRO A 168 14.40 4.33 -10.42
CA PRO A 168 15.62 4.10 -9.63
C PRO A 168 15.36 3.66 -8.17
N TYR A 169 14.14 3.80 -7.68
CA TYR A 169 13.71 3.49 -6.31
C TYR A 169 12.94 2.18 -6.21
N ASP A 170 12.86 1.39 -7.30
CA ASP A 170 12.16 0.11 -7.34
C ASP A 170 12.71 -0.83 -6.27
N LEU A 171 11.87 -1.15 -5.28
CA LEU A 171 12.27 -1.94 -4.12
C LEU A 171 12.58 -3.41 -4.44
N LYS A 172 12.29 -3.87 -5.65
CA LYS A 172 12.62 -5.22 -6.13
C LYS A 172 14.05 -5.32 -6.68
N LYS A 173 14.82 -4.23 -6.65
CA LYS A 173 16.17 -4.14 -7.21
C LYS A 173 17.26 -3.94 -6.16
N GLY A 174 18.48 -4.29 -6.55
CA GLY A 174 19.69 -4.07 -5.76
C GLY A 174 19.82 -4.98 -4.53
N LEU A 175 20.87 -4.71 -3.75
CA LEU A 175 21.24 -5.53 -2.59
C LEU A 175 20.11 -5.64 -1.56
N ALA A 176 19.37 -4.55 -1.33
CA ALA A 176 18.30 -4.51 -0.34
C ALA A 176 17.11 -5.42 -0.67
N ALA A 177 16.91 -5.78 -1.94
CA ALA A 177 15.86 -6.72 -2.36
C ALA A 177 16.27 -8.20 -2.19
N GLY A 178 17.51 -8.46 -1.80
CA GLY A 178 18.06 -9.80 -1.69
C GLY A 178 18.16 -10.55 -3.03
N PRO A 179 18.54 -11.83 -3.01
CA PRO A 179 18.81 -12.61 -4.22
C PRO A 179 17.60 -12.81 -5.14
N PHE A 180 16.38 -12.64 -4.63
CA PHE A 180 15.15 -12.98 -5.33
C PHE A 180 14.21 -11.78 -5.54
N GLY A 181 14.69 -10.55 -5.30
CA GLY A 181 13.94 -9.33 -5.63
C GLY A 181 12.73 -9.07 -4.74
N CYS A 182 12.81 -9.36 -3.45
CA CYS A 182 11.73 -9.13 -2.50
C CYS A 182 11.63 -7.62 -2.15
N PRO A 183 10.48 -6.97 -2.36
CA PRO A 183 10.33 -5.54 -2.07
C PRO A 183 10.14 -5.22 -0.58
N VAL A 184 10.02 -6.23 0.27
CA VAL A 184 9.76 -6.04 1.71
C VAL A 184 10.99 -5.46 2.41
N ARG A 185 10.76 -4.46 3.27
CA ARG A 185 11.72 -3.93 4.24
C ARG A 185 11.14 -4.09 5.64
N TRP A 186 11.84 -4.83 6.48
CA TRP A 186 11.43 -5.06 7.87
C TRP A 186 11.54 -3.76 8.68
N LYS A 187 10.57 -3.54 9.57
CA LYS A 187 10.63 -2.41 10.51
C LYS A 187 11.78 -2.61 11.51
N PRO A 188 12.37 -1.52 12.05
CA PRO A 188 12.01 -0.11 11.83
C PRO A 188 12.40 0.41 10.42
N LEU A 189 11.68 1.43 9.92
CA LEU A 189 12.02 2.08 8.65
C LEU A 189 13.30 2.90 8.72
N VAL A 190 13.72 3.26 9.94
CA VAL A 190 14.87 4.09 10.26
C VAL A 190 15.86 3.26 11.06
N TRP A 191 17.15 3.36 10.73
CA TRP A 191 18.22 2.68 11.46
C TRP A 191 19.48 3.53 11.55
N LYS A 192 20.37 3.13 12.45
CA LYS A 192 21.71 3.70 12.64
C LYS A 192 22.73 2.57 12.62
N ILE A 193 23.93 2.91 12.19
CA ILE A 193 25.07 2.01 12.23
C ILE A 193 25.90 2.37 13.47
N GLU A 194 26.36 1.38 14.22
CA GLU A 194 27.20 1.61 15.39
C GLU A 194 28.46 2.40 15.00
N GLY A 195 28.76 3.46 15.73
CA GLY A 195 29.88 4.37 15.43
C GLY A 195 29.61 5.39 14.31
N ASP A 196 28.42 5.37 13.69
CA ASP A 196 28.00 6.35 12.70
C ASP A 196 26.90 7.27 13.27
N SER A 197 27.12 8.58 13.19
CA SER A 197 26.12 9.58 13.60
C SER A 197 24.97 9.73 12.60
N THR A 198 25.11 9.18 11.40
CA THR A 198 24.14 9.28 10.31
C THR A 198 22.93 8.42 10.60
N GLU A 199 21.75 8.97 10.37
CA GLU A 199 20.49 8.24 10.39
C GLU A 199 20.11 7.85 8.96
N TYR A 200 19.76 6.58 8.76
CA TYR A 200 19.40 6.01 7.47
C TYR A 200 17.94 5.59 7.48
N ALA A 201 17.30 5.58 6.30
CA ALA A 201 15.94 5.14 6.18
C ALA A 201 15.64 4.44 4.85
N TRP A 202 14.64 3.56 4.85
CA TRP A 202 14.11 2.90 3.67
C TRP A 202 13.05 3.79 3.04
N GLU A 203 12.93 3.77 1.71
CA GLU A 203 11.73 4.28 1.06
C GLU A 203 10.50 3.53 1.57
N ARG A 204 9.39 4.26 1.78
CA ARG A 204 8.13 3.65 2.18
C ARG A 204 7.23 3.46 0.94
N PRO A 205 7.05 2.22 0.45
CA PRO A 205 6.17 1.94 -0.68
C PRO A 205 4.69 2.10 -0.31
N ILE A 206 3.82 2.08 -1.33
CA ILE A 206 2.36 2.08 -1.13
C ILE A 206 1.92 0.71 -0.60
N SER A 207 2.38 -0.35 -1.25
CA SER A 207 2.14 -1.72 -0.82
C SER A 207 3.14 -2.14 0.24
N THR A 208 2.67 -2.75 1.33
CA THR A 208 3.54 -3.20 2.42
C THR A 208 2.89 -4.35 3.19
N GLN A 209 3.72 -5.24 3.73
CA GLN A 209 3.29 -6.33 4.63
C GLN A 209 2.52 -5.87 5.87
N GLN A 210 2.58 -4.58 6.21
CA GLN A 210 1.86 -4.02 7.37
C GLN A 210 0.38 -3.81 7.11
N THR A 211 -0.06 -3.94 5.86
CA THR A 211 -1.45 -3.77 5.48
C THR A 211 -2.27 -4.86 6.13
N ALA A 212 -3.12 -4.50 7.11
CA ALA A 212 -4.11 -5.44 7.64
C ALA A 212 -5.18 -5.75 6.58
N PHE A 213 -5.65 -4.70 5.92
CA PHE A 213 -6.60 -4.74 4.82
C PHE A 213 -6.47 -3.48 3.97
N ALA A 214 -6.99 -3.56 2.75
CA ALA A 214 -7.17 -2.41 1.88
C ALA A 214 -8.46 -2.56 1.09
N PHE A 215 -8.98 -1.43 0.64
CA PHE A 215 -10.15 -1.42 -0.21
C PHE A 215 -10.15 -0.29 -1.22
N VAL A 216 -10.86 -0.50 -2.32
CA VAL A 216 -11.26 0.55 -3.27
C VAL A 216 -12.78 0.66 -3.24
N SER A 217 -13.29 1.84 -2.91
CA SER A 217 -14.73 2.12 -2.93
C SER A 217 -15.14 2.61 -4.32
N GLN A 218 -16.12 1.94 -4.91
CA GLN A 218 -16.76 2.34 -6.17
C GLN A 218 -18.20 2.73 -5.88
N LEU A 219 -18.53 4.01 -6.09
CA LEU A 219 -19.84 4.61 -5.79
C LEU A 219 -20.51 5.02 -7.10
N ARG A 220 -21.61 4.38 -7.49
CA ARG A 220 -22.22 4.54 -8.83
C ARG A 220 -23.61 5.12 -8.73
N SER A 221 -23.76 6.37 -9.18
CA SER A 221 -25.03 7.12 -9.17
C SER A 221 -26.06 6.60 -10.19
N TYR A 222 -25.61 5.86 -11.21
CA TYR A 222 -26.48 5.30 -12.26
C TYR A 222 -27.14 3.96 -11.88
N LEU A 223 -26.92 3.47 -10.66
CA LEU A 223 -27.57 2.27 -10.11
C LEU A 223 -28.33 2.64 -8.83
N PRO A 224 -29.37 1.86 -8.45
CA PRO A 224 -30.00 2.01 -7.14
C PRO A 224 -28.97 1.95 -6.01
N ARG A 225 -29.21 2.68 -4.92
CA ARG A 225 -28.30 2.77 -3.77
C ARG A 225 -27.87 1.40 -3.25
N GLU A 226 -28.80 0.45 -3.24
CA GLU A 226 -28.60 -0.94 -2.77
C GLU A 226 -27.65 -1.75 -3.67
N ILE A 227 -27.33 -1.28 -4.88
CA ILE A 227 -26.50 -2.00 -5.86
C ILE A 227 -25.26 -1.17 -6.25
N GLY A 228 -25.39 0.16 -6.26
CA GLY A 228 -24.39 1.07 -6.81
C GLY A 228 -23.08 1.17 -6.02
N GLY A 229 -23.08 0.82 -4.74
CA GLY A 229 -21.88 0.85 -3.88
C GLY A 229 -21.18 -0.51 -3.78
N ILE A 230 -19.87 -0.53 -4.06
CA ILE A 230 -19.00 -1.70 -3.87
C ILE A 230 -17.72 -1.30 -3.15
N HIS A 231 -17.33 -2.08 -2.16
CA HIS A 231 -15.96 -2.15 -1.66
C HIS A 231 -15.25 -3.33 -2.31
N TRP A 232 -14.27 -3.03 -3.16
CA TRP A 232 -13.29 -4.01 -3.60
C TRP A 232 -12.32 -4.20 -2.44
N TYR A 233 -12.45 -5.29 -1.69
CA TYR A 233 -11.81 -5.47 -0.38
C TYR A 233 -10.77 -6.61 -0.42
N GLY A 234 -9.60 -6.39 0.16
CA GLY A 234 -8.54 -7.37 0.30
C GLY A 234 -7.88 -7.30 1.69
N VAL A 235 -7.29 -8.39 2.12
CA VAL A 235 -6.55 -8.50 3.40
C VAL A 235 -5.06 -8.75 3.13
N ASP A 236 -4.21 -8.45 4.11
CA ASP A 236 -2.75 -8.58 4.03
C ASP A 236 -2.12 -7.71 2.90
N ASP A 237 -0.89 -8.00 2.48
CA ASP A 237 -0.10 -7.17 1.56
C ASP A 237 -0.82 -6.93 0.22
N ASN A 238 -1.00 -5.65 -0.15
CA ASN A 238 -1.69 -5.25 -1.37
C ASN A 238 -1.12 -5.88 -2.62
N TYR A 239 0.17 -6.18 -2.70
CA TYR A 239 0.77 -6.72 -3.93
C TYR A 239 0.47 -8.20 -4.13
N THR A 240 0.28 -8.93 -3.03
CA THR A 240 -0.01 -10.37 -3.03
C THR A 240 -1.43 -10.69 -2.56
N ASN A 241 -2.33 -9.72 -2.46
CA ASN A 241 -3.74 -9.99 -2.12
C ASN A 241 -4.66 -10.06 -3.34
N VAL A 242 -5.96 -10.25 -3.11
CA VAL A 242 -7.03 -10.25 -4.12
C VAL A 242 -8.09 -9.26 -3.66
N TYR A 243 -8.52 -8.36 -4.55
CA TYR A 243 -9.61 -7.43 -4.29
C TYR A 243 -10.97 -8.08 -4.63
N ILE A 244 -11.73 -8.44 -3.60
CA ILE A 244 -13.01 -9.14 -3.68
C ILE A 244 -14.16 -8.11 -3.68
N PRO A 245 -15.15 -8.20 -4.59
CA PRO A 245 -16.28 -7.26 -4.62
C PRO A 245 -17.28 -7.54 -3.49
N LEU A 246 -17.29 -6.67 -2.48
CA LEU A 246 -18.28 -6.64 -1.41
C LEU A 246 -19.26 -5.50 -1.67
N TYR A 247 -20.52 -5.82 -1.95
CA TYR A 247 -21.54 -4.79 -2.12
C TYR A 247 -21.80 -4.08 -0.79
N CYS A 248 -21.97 -2.76 -0.80
CA CYS A 248 -22.15 -1.99 0.43
C CYS A 248 -23.50 -2.28 1.13
N SER A 249 -24.44 -2.95 0.44
CA SER A 249 -25.77 -3.28 0.96
C SER A 249 -25.84 -4.61 1.72
N ILE A 250 -24.75 -5.38 1.79
CA ILE A 250 -24.77 -6.71 2.42
C ILE A 250 -25.19 -6.61 3.89
N LYS A 251 -25.94 -7.61 4.36
CA LYS A 251 -26.47 -7.63 5.73
C LYS A 251 -25.43 -8.05 6.78
N GLU A 252 -24.43 -8.78 6.35
CA GLU A 252 -23.36 -9.29 7.20
C GLU A 252 -22.06 -9.44 6.39
N PRO A 253 -20.89 -9.26 7.03
CA PRO A 253 -19.62 -9.51 6.37
C PRO A 253 -19.34 -11.02 6.28
N PRO A 254 -18.62 -11.48 5.24
CA PRO A 254 -18.18 -12.87 5.13
C PRO A 254 -17.39 -13.34 6.36
N GLU A 255 -17.67 -14.55 6.85
CA GLU A 255 -17.10 -15.07 8.10
C GLU A 255 -15.56 -15.12 8.08
N CYS A 256 -14.95 -15.40 6.93
CA CYS A 256 -13.50 -15.43 6.78
C CYS A 256 -12.80 -14.09 7.07
N PHE A 257 -13.53 -12.97 7.08
CA PHE A 257 -13.03 -11.66 7.50
C PHE A 257 -13.38 -11.29 8.94
N ARG A 258 -14.24 -12.06 9.60
CA ARG A 258 -14.64 -11.85 11.00
C ARG A 258 -13.75 -12.61 11.99
N VAL A 259 -13.13 -13.70 11.52
CA VAL A 259 -12.30 -14.57 12.36
C VAL A 259 -10.81 -14.31 12.19
N GLY A 260 -10.07 -14.50 13.29
CA GLY A 260 -8.62 -14.33 13.34
C GLY A 260 -8.19 -13.54 14.58
N SER A 261 -7.03 -13.89 15.12
CA SER A 261 -6.38 -13.17 16.20
C SER A 261 -4.88 -13.31 16.04
N ILE A 262 -4.09 -12.31 16.45
CA ILE A 262 -2.63 -12.42 16.51
C ILE A 262 -2.18 -13.56 17.44
N SER A 263 -2.98 -13.91 18.44
CA SER A 263 -2.67 -14.98 19.39
C SER A 263 -3.04 -16.38 18.88
N GLU A 264 -3.89 -16.49 17.86
CA GLU A 264 -4.47 -17.77 17.44
C GLU A 264 -4.52 -17.87 15.90
N PHE A 265 -3.82 -18.87 15.39
CA PHE A 265 -3.81 -19.20 13.98
C PHE A 265 -5.00 -20.09 13.61
N THR A 266 -5.62 -19.81 12.45
CA THR A 266 -6.76 -20.54 11.91
C THR A 266 -6.75 -20.45 10.38
N LEU A 267 -7.08 -21.55 9.70
CA LEU A 267 -7.19 -21.61 8.23
C LEU A 267 -8.55 -21.10 7.73
N GLU A 268 -9.45 -20.78 8.64
CA GLU A 268 -10.75 -20.15 8.39
C GLU A 268 -10.60 -18.63 8.25
N SER A 269 -9.51 -18.03 8.77
CA SER A 269 -9.22 -16.60 8.63
C SER A 269 -8.56 -16.29 7.29
N ALA A 270 -9.19 -15.40 6.51
CA ALA A 270 -8.61 -14.90 5.28
C ALA A 270 -7.28 -14.18 5.55
N PHE A 271 -7.18 -13.39 6.62
CA PHE A 271 -5.93 -12.70 6.95
C PHE A 271 -4.77 -13.69 7.07
N TRP A 272 -4.95 -14.77 7.85
CA TRP A 272 -3.90 -15.77 8.04
C TRP A 272 -3.58 -16.57 6.78
N VAL A 273 -4.59 -16.96 6.00
CA VAL A 273 -4.37 -17.67 4.74
C VAL A 273 -3.63 -16.81 3.71
N PHE A 274 -3.93 -15.51 3.63
CA PHE A 274 -3.19 -14.59 2.76
C PHE A 274 -1.76 -14.38 3.25
N ASN A 275 -1.58 -14.23 4.57
CA ASN A 275 -0.27 -14.07 5.18
C ASN A 275 0.64 -15.29 4.92
N LEU A 276 0.10 -16.51 4.98
CA LEU A 276 0.83 -17.75 4.63
C LEU A 276 1.44 -17.70 3.22
N VAL A 277 0.66 -17.25 2.22
CA VAL A 277 1.14 -17.11 0.85
C VAL A 277 2.21 -16.03 0.74
N ALA A 278 1.96 -14.84 1.30
CA ALA A 278 2.88 -13.73 1.23
C ALA A 278 4.23 -14.04 1.92
N ASN A 279 4.18 -14.58 3.13
CA ASN A 279 5.35 -14.87 3.95
C ASN A 279 6.22 -15.96 3.31
N TRP A 280 5.60 -16.98 2.74
CA TRP A 280 6.31 -18.01 2.01
C TRP A 280 7.02 -17.44 0.78
N ALA A 281 6.33 -16.56 0.03
CA ALA A 281 6.88 -15.92 -1.16
C ALA A 281 8.13 -15.10 -0.89
N TYR A 282 8.27 -14.46 0.29
CA TYR A 282 9.45 -13.62 0.60
C TYR A 282 10.78 -14.36 0.44
N THR A 283 10.80 -15.68 0.63
CA THR A 283 12.03 -16.51 0.55
C THR A 283 12.54 -16.70 -0.88
N LYS A 284 11.66 -16.67 -1.89
CA LYS A 284 11.99 -16.89 -3.31
C LYS A 284 11.09 -16.06 -4.23
N TYR A 285 10.96 -14.78 -3.89
CA TYR A 285 9.90 -13.88 -4.34
C TYR A 285 9.68 -13.83 -5.85
N SER A 286 10.71 -13.54 -6.64
CA SER A 286 10.63 -13.49 -8.11
C SER A 286 10.11 -14.76 -8.78
N TYR A 287 10.19 -15.92 -8.12
CA TYR A 287 9.64 -17.17 -8.64
C TYR A 287 8.19 -17.36 -8.18
N MET A 288 7.96 -17.29 -6.87
CA MET A 288 6.63 -17.57 -6.31
C MET A 288 5.60 -16.53 -6.72
N TYR A 289 6.01 -15.27 -6.87
CA TYR A 289 5.12 -14.18 -7.27
C TYR A 289 4.49 -14.41 -8.65
N GLU A 290 5.18 -15.08 -9.57
CA GLU A 290 4.61 -15.39 -10.89
C GLU A 290 3.37 -16.29 -10.80
N ASP A 291 3.42 -17.30 -9.93
CA ASP A 291 2.27 -18.17 -9.65
C ASP A 291 1.18 -17.43 -8.85
N ILE A 292 1.57 -16.61 -7.87
CA ILE A 292 0.62 -15.77 -7.10
C ILE A 292 -0.14 -14.84 -8.02
N ARG A 293 0.57 -14.09 -8.88
CA ARG A 293 -0.01 -13.15 -9.85
C ARG A 293 -0.97 -13.84 -10.81
N LYS A 294 -0.67 -15.07 -11.23
CA LYS A 294 -1.56 -15.84 -12.12
C LYS A 294 -2.91 -16.10 -11.45
N VAL A 295 -2.91 -16.55 -10.19
CA VAL A 295 -4.15 -16.83 -9.44
C VAL A 295 -4.88 -15.55 -9.04
N GLN A 296 -4.14 -14.52 -8.66
CA GLN A 296 -4.69 -13.19 -8.39
C GLN A 296 -5.44 -12.65 -9.62
N LYS A 297 -4.80 -12.69 -10.79
CA LYS A 297 -5.41 -12.27 -12.05
C LYS A 297 -6.62 -13.13 -12.42
N GLU A 298 -6.53 -14.45 -12.29
CA GLU A 298 -7.64 -15.40 -12.52
C GLU A 298 -8.88 -14.99 -11.71
N LEU A 299 -8.71 -14.70 -10.42
CA LEU A 299 -9.80 -14.33 -9.52
C LEU A 299 -10.35 -12.93 -9.78
N GLU A 300 -9.49 -11.93 -9.90
CA GLU A 300 -9.92 -10.55 -10.14
C GLU A 300 -10.59 -10.42 -11.52
N ASP A 301 -10.05 -11.06 -12.56
CA ASP A 301 -10.69 -11.09 -13.89
C ASP A 301 -12.10 -11.65 -13.84
N LYS A 302 -12.27 -12.79 -13.16
CA LYS A 302 -13.59 -13.36 -12.95
C LYS A 302 -14.54 -12.35 -12.32
N PHE A 303 -14.12 -11.61 -11.29
CA PHE A 303 -15.01 -10.63 -10.66
C PHE A 303 -15.43 -9.50 -11.59
N PHE A 304 -14.49 -8.93 -12.34
CA PHE A 304 -14.79 -7.87 -13.29
C PHE A 304 -15.65 -8.36 -14.48
N ASP A 305 -15.38 -9.55 -14.99
CA ASP A 305 -16.06 -10.09 -16.16
C ASP A 305 -17.52 -10.49 -15.84
N PHE A 306 -17.76 -11.02 -14.64
CA PHE A 306 -19.10 -11.44 -14.22
C PHE A 306 -19.94 -10.32 -13.59
N GLN A 307 -19.33 -9.21 -13.18
CA GLN A 307 -20.02 -8.10 -12.52
C GLN A 307 -21.27 -7.62 -13.27
N PRO A 308 -21.26 -7.37 -14.60
CA PRO A 308 -22.46 -6.93 -15.31
C PRO A 308 -23.64 -7.93 -15.22
N ALA A 309 -23.34 -9.24 -15.22
CA ALA A 309 -24.36 -10.27 -15.11
C ALA A 309 -24.96 -10.34 -13.69
N VAL A 310 -24.11 -10.23 -12.66
CA VAL A 310 -24.52 -10.16 -11.25
C VAL A 310 -25.44 -8.96 -11.03
N GLU A 311 -25.06 -7.79 -11.55
CA GLU A 311 -25.82 -6.55 -11.36
C GLU A 311 -27.12 -6.53 -12.15
N LYS A 312 -27.15 -7.13 -13.34
CA LYS A 312 -28.39 -7.33 -14.09
C LYS A 312 -29.38 -8.19 -13.31
N ALA A 313 -28.92 -9.27 -12.68
CA ALA A 313 -29.77 -10.12 -11.83
C ALA A 313 -30.26 -9.36 -10.60
N ALA A 314 -29.36 -8.62 -9.92
CA ALA A 314 -29.72 -7.80 -8.77
C ALA A 314 -30.77 -6.72 -9.12
N LEU A 315 -30.61 -6.05 -10.28
CA LEU A 315 -31.57 -5.06 -10.78
C LEU A 315 -32.94 -5.67 -11.06
N GLU A 316 -33.00 -6.89 -11.62
CA GLU A 316 -34.28 -7.55 -11.88
C GLU A 316 -34.98 -7.93 -10.57
N LEU A 317 -34.23 -8.44 -9.58
CA LEU A 317 -34.77 -8.71 -8.24
C LEU A 317 -35.24 -7.42 -7.57
N TYR A 318 -34.48 -6.34 -7.70
CA TYR A 318 -34.78 -5.03 -7.11
C TYR A 318 -36.12 -4.47 -7.57
N LYS A 319 -36.44 -4.59 -8.87
CA LYS A 319 -37.73 -4.15 -9.42
C LYS A 319 -38.92 -4.82 -8.75
N SER A 320 -38.76 -6.07 -8.31
CA SER A 320 -39.81 -6.81 -7.62
C SER A 320 -39.85 -6.49 -6.12
N ASN A 321 -38.68 -6.48 -5.47
CA ASN A 321 -38.51 -6.22 -4.05
C ASN A 321 -37.03 -5.87 -3.77
N PRO A 322 -36.70 -4.66 -3.32
CA PRO A 322 -35.34 -4.27 -2.97
C PRO A 322 -34.64 -5.23 -2.03
N GLN A 323 -35.36 -5.85 -1.08
CA GLN A 323 -34.79 -6.81 -0.14
C GLN A 323 -34.25 -8.06 -0.84
N ARG A 324 -34.88 -8.51 -1.94
CA ARG A 324 -34.37 -9.67 -2.69
C ARG A 324 -33.04 -9.38 -3.39
N ALA A 325 -32.83 -8.16 -3.84
CA ALA A 325 -31.54 -7.74 -4.40
C ALA A 325 -30.47 -7.71 -3.30
N ILE A 326 -30.80 -7.17 -2.12
CA ILE A 326 -29.90 -7.15 -0.96
C ILE A 326 -29.51 -8.57 -0.53
N ASP A 327 -30.48 -9.48 -0.44
CA ASP A 327 -30.25 -10.88 -0.07
C ASP A 327 -29.35 -11.57 -1.10
N PHE A 328 -29.65 -11.41 -2.39
CA PHE A 328 -28.83 -11.94 -3.48
C PHE A 328 -27.39 -11.41 -3.47
N LEU A 329 -27.19 -10.11 -3.24
CA LEU A 329 -25.86 -9.51 -3.18
C LEU A 329 -25.09 -9.94 -1.91
N THR A 330 -25.79 -10.16 -0.79
CA THR A 330 -25.21 -10.75 0.43
C THR A 330 -24.68 -12.15 0.15
N ASP A 331 -25.51 -13.02 -0.44
CA ASP A 331 -25.13 -14.39 -0.78
C ASP A 331 -23.99 -14.43 -1.79
N TYR A 332 -24.02 -13.54 -2.80
CA TYR A 332 -22.95 -13.40 -3.78
C TYR A 332 -21.62 -13.05 -3.11
N SER A 333 -21.57 -11.99 -2.30
CA SER A 333 -20.34 -11.53 -1.66
C SER A 333 -19.77 -12.54 -0.67
N ILE A 334 -20.62 -13.24 0.09
CA ILE A 334 -20.19 -14.34 0.98
C ILE A 334 -19.63 -15.51 0.17
N SER A 335 -20.35 -15.94 -0.88
CA SER A 335 -19.94 -17.06 -1.74
C SER A 335 -18.59 -16.79 -2.43
N GLN A 336 -18.39 -15.58 -2.98
CA GLN A 336 -17.12 -15.23 -3.61
C GLN A 336 -15.97 -15.19 -2.59
N SER A 337 -16.21 -14.66 -1.40
CA SER A 337 -15.18 -14.61 -0.35
C SER A 337 -14.74 -15.99 0.11
N ASN A 338 -15.69 -16.91 0.33
CA ASN A 338 -15.40 -18.30 0.69
C ASN A 338 -14.65 -19.06 -0.43
N MET A 339 -15.03 -18.82 -1.68
CA MET A 339 -14.32 -19.36 -2.84
C MET A 339 -12.86 -18.87 -2.88
N VAL A 340 -12.63 -17.57 -2.66
CA VAL A 340 -11.26 -17.01 -2.64
C VAL A 340 -10.45 -17.61 -1.50
N LEU A 341 -10.98 -17.68 -0.28
CA LEU A 341 -10.29 -18.30 0.86
C LEU A 341 -9.78 -19.70 0.49
N LYS A 342 -10.68 -20.56 -0.04
CA LYS A 342 -10.33 -21.92 -0.46
C LYS A 342 -9.29 -21.91 -1.57
N ARG A 343 -9.47 -21.06 -2.59
CA ARG A 343 -8.54 -20.98 -3.74
C ARG A 343 -7.15 -20.50 -3.33
N TRP A 344 -7.09 -19.59 -2.35
CA TRP A 344 -5.85 -19.02 -1.82
C TRP A 344 -5.10 -20.01 -0.91
N ARG A 345 -5.83 -20.77 -0.09
CA ARG A 345 -5.26 -21.90 0.65
C ARG A 345 -4.64 -22.94 -0.30
N ASN A 346 -5.36 -23.34 -1.34
CA ASN A 346 -4.82 -24.26 -2.35
C ASN A 346 -3.57 -23.69 -3.06
N LEU A 347 -3.52 -22.36 -3.26
CA LEU A 347 -2.32 -21.71 -3.79
C LEU A 347 -1.15 -21.83 -2.82
N TRP A 348 -1.35 -21.60 -1.51
CA TRP A 348 -0.30 -21.83 -0.52
C TRP A 348 0.23 -23.26 -0.57
N GLU A 349 -0.66 -24.26 -0.54
CA GLU A 349 -0.29 -25.68 -0.65
C GLU A 349 0.53 -25.95 -1.91
N TYR A 350 0.10 -25.42 -3.07
CA TYR A 350 0.81 -25.51 -4.33
C TYR A 350 2.22 -24.90 -4.27
N LEU A 351 2.37 -23.70 -3.68
CA LEU A 351 3.65 -23.01 -3.57
C LEU A 351 4.61 -23.77 -2.64
N VAL A 352 4.13 -24.35 -1.54
CA VAL A 352 4.96 -25.17 -0.65
C VAL A 352 5.49 -26.41 -1.39
N MET A 353 4.63 -27.10 -2.14
CA MET A 353 5.04 -28.28 -2.91
C MET A 353 6.00 -27.92 -4.05
N LYS A 354 5.72 -26.84 -4.79
CA LYS A 354 6.53 -26.42 -5.94
C LYS A 354 7.89 -25.86 -5.51
N TYR A 355 7.96 -25.10 -4.44
CA TYR A 355 9.18 -24.38 -4.02
C TYR A 355 9.79 -24.90 -2.73
N ASN A 356 9.95 -26.22 -2.63
CA ASN A 356 10.48 -26.90 -1.45
C ASN A 356 12.02 -26.94 -1.45
N ASP A 357 12.66 -26.69 -0.31
CA ASP A 357 14.11 -26.79 -0.07
C ASP A 357 14.98 -26.04 -1.10
N GLY A 358 14.48 -24.91 -1.61
CA GLY A 358 15.18 -24.08 -2.60
C GLY A 358 15.08 -24.58 -4.06
N TYR A 359 14.50 -25.76 -4.29
CA TYR A 359 14.23 -26.31 -5.62
C TYR A 359 12.97 -25.70 -6.26
N VAL A 360 12.82 -25.95 -7.55
CA VAL A 360 11.55 -25.77 -8.27
C VAL A 360 11.12 -27.15 -8.78
N ASN A 361 10.05 -27.69 -8.21
CA ASN A 361 9.49 -29.00 -8.55
C ASN A 361 8.43 -28.87 -9.65
N ASP A 362 8.34 -29.88 -10.53
CA ASP A 362 7.19 -30.05 -11.41
C ASP A 362 6.11 -30.87 -10.68
N VAL A 363 5.12 -30.17 -10.13
CA VAL A 363 4.02 -30.76 -9.35
C VAL A 363 2.95 -31.44 -10.22
N THR A 364 3.14 -31.50 -11.54
CA THR A 364 2.22 -32.21 -12.45
C THR A 364 2.67 -33.64 -12.73
N LYS A 365 3.89 -34.01 -12.33
CA LYS A 365 4.40 -35.38 -12.48
C LYS A 365 3.89 -36.28 -11.36
N ASP A 366 3.26 -37.37 -11.74
CA ASP A 366 2.68 -38.34 -10.81
C ASP A 366 3.73 -38.92 -9.85
N HIS A 367 3.51 -38.76 -8.54
CA HIS A 367 4.38 -39.13 -7.42
C HIS A 367 5.89 -38.80 -7.59
N GLY A 368 6.23 -37.96 -8.56
CA GLY A 368 7.57 -37.88 -9.14
C GLY A 368 8.30 -36.64 -8.66
N ARG A 369 9.14 -36.79 -7.65
CA ARG A 369 10.08 -35.72 -7.22
C ARG A 369 10.96 -35.35 -8.41
N SER A 370 10.80 -34.13 -8.91
CA SER A 370 11.51 -33.62 -10.10
C SER A 370 12.21 -32.28 -9.77
N PRO A 371 13.15 -32.29 -8.82
CA PRO A 371 13.70 -31.06 -8.28
C PRO A 371 14.65 -30.41 -9.29
N LYS A 372 14.33 -29.19 -9.72
CA LYS A 372 15.23 -28.36 -10.51
C LYS A 372 15.98 -27.39 -9.61
N GLY A 373 17.30 -27.55 -9.52
CA GLY A 373 18.16 -26.56 -8.87
C GLY A 373 18.25 -25.29 -9.72
N VAL A 374 17.74 -24.17 -9.20
CA VAL A 374 17.77 -22.88 -9.92
C VAL A 374 18.83 -21.91 -9.39
N GLY A 375 19.40 -22.20 -8.21
CA GLY A 375 20.45 -21.37 -7.60
C GLY A 375 20.02 -19.92 -7.36
N TYR A 376 21.00 -19.01 -7.51
CA TYR A 376 20.85 -17.56 -7.35
C TYR A 376 21.05 -16.84 -8.70
N GLY A 377 20.65 -15.57 -8.77
CA GLY A 377 20.86 -14.75 -9.97
C GLY A 377 22.30 -14.26 -10.14
N ASN A 378 22.67 -13.91 -11.39
CA ASN A 378 24.01 -13.40 -11.73
C ASN A 378 24.43 -12.17 -10.92
N GLU A 379 23.49 -11.27 -10.62
CA GLU A 379 23.77 -10.08 -9.80
C GLU A 379 24.20 -10.46 -8.38
N PHE A 380 23.50 -11.42 -7.76
CA PHE A 380 23.87 -11.95 -6.46
C PHE A 380 25.25 -12.62 -6.49
N PHE A 381 25.53 -13.45 -7.49
CA PHE A 381 26.85 -14.07 -7.63
C PHE A 381 27.98 -13.05 -7.80
N ARG A 382 27.75 -11.95 -8.54
CA ARG A 382 28.74 -10.86 -8.64
C ARG A 382 29.01 -10.20 -7.30
N MET A 383 27.98 -9.99 -6.48
CA MET A 383 28.16 -9.43 -5.13
C MET A 383 28.96 -10.38 -4.23
N VAL A 384 28.63 -11.68 -4.27
CA VAL A 384 29.34 -12.72 -3.52
C VAL A 384 30.83 -12.81 -3.92
N ILE A 385 31.12 -12.78 -5.22
CA ILE A 385 32.51 -12.79 -5.73
C ILE A 385 33.24 -11.50 -5.34
N LYS A 386 32.56 -10.34 -5.37
CA LYS A 386 33.14 -9.05 -4.96
C LYS A 386 33.49 -9.03 -3.46
N GLU A 387 32.69 -9.67 -2.62
CA GLU A 387 32.93 -9.77 -1.18
C GLU A 387 34.18 -10.62 -0.87
N ARG A 388 34.37 -11.74 -1.60
CA ARG A 388 35.53 -12.63 -1.42
C ARG A 388 36.17 -13.00 -2.77
N PRO A 389 36.98 -12.10 -3.35
CA PRO A 389 37.64 -12.36 -4.64
C PRO A 389 38.50 -13.62 -4.60
N GLY A 390 38.35 -14.48 -5.61
CA GLY A 390 39.11 -15.74 -5.75
C GLY A 390 38.77 -16.84 -4.75
N TYR A 391 37.89 -16.60 -3.76
CA TYR A 391 37.50 -17.62 -2.78
C TYR A 391 36.61 -18.71 -3.39
N TYR A 392 35.71 -18.34 -4.29
CA TYR A 392 34.73 -19.25 -4.90
C TYR A 392 35.20 -19.91 -6.20
N ASP A 393 36.44 -19.66 -6.62
CA ASP A 393 37.00 -20.24 -7.83
C ASP A 393 37.14 -21.76 -7.70
N VAL A 394 36.55 -22.49 -8.64
CA VAL A 394 36.67 -23.95 -8.75
C VAL A 394 37.95 -24.27 -9.53
N ARG A 395 39.09 -24.20 -8.84
CA ARG A 395 40.42 -24.53 -9.38
C ARG A 395 41.30 -25.20 -8.33
N TRP A 396 42.34 -25.90 -8.79
CA TRP A 396 43.44 -26.33 -7.93
C TRP A 396 44.13 -25.11 -7.30
N ARG A 397 44.54 -25.25 -6.05
CA ARG A 397 45.24 -24.22 -5.27
C ARG A 397 46.59 -24.77 -4.83
N GLU A 398 47.62 -23.94 -4.92
CA GLU A 398 48.92 -24.27 -4.33
C GLU A 398 48.82 -24.25 -2.80
N LYS A 399 49.63 -25.07 -2.13
CA LYS A 399 49.65 -25.14 -0.64
C LYS A 399 50.02 -23.79 0.01
N SER A 400 50.72 -22.92 -0.72
CA SER A 400 51.03 -21.55 -0.29
C SER A 400 49.81 -20.62 -0.29
N GLU A 401 48.79 -20.90 -1.11
CA GLU A 401 47.54 -20.11 -1.19
C GLU A 401 46.57 -20.41 -0.04
N THR A 402 46.76 -21.51 0.70
CA THR A 402 45.85 -21.92 1.79
C THR A 402 46.24 -21.37 3.17
N ASN A 403 47.45 -20.79 3.31
CA ASN A 403 47.97 -20.28 4.59
C ASN A 403 47.61 -18.81 4.89
N THR A 404 46.90 -18.13 3.99
CA THR A 404 46.56 -16.69 4.13
C THR A 404 45.10 -16.44 4.54
N ALA A 405 44.30 -17.48 4.76
CA ALA A 405 42.93 -17.35 5.22
C ALA A 405 42.84 -17.32 6.76
N GLU A 406 43.52 -16.38 7.42
CA GLU A 406 43.00 -15.93 8.72
C GLU A 406 41.69 -15.16 8.45
N PRO A 407 40.59 -15.45 9.16
CA PRO A 407 39.37 -14.67 9.03
C PRO A 407 39.69 -13.23 9.45
N ASN A 408 39.41 -12.26 8.56
CA ASN A 408 39.53 -10.82 8.76
C ASN A 408 39.45 -10.42 10.24
N LYS A 409 40.61 -10.20 10.89
CA LYS A 409 40.67 -9.32 12.06
C LYS A 409 40.26 -7.94 11.55
N GLN A 410 39.02 -7.55 11.85
CA GLN A 410 38.64 -6.15 11.84
C GLN A 410 39.75 -5.38 12.56
N THR A 411 40.27 -4.38 11.88
CA THR A 411 41.09 -3.31 12.43
C THR A 411 40.42 -2.73 13.67
N GLN A 412 40.75 -3.24 14.86
CA GLN A 412 40.77 -2.43 16.07
C GLN A 412 41.91 -1.41 15.89
N GLY A 413 41.57 -0.31 15.21
CA GLY A 413 42.38 0.89 15.20
C GLY A 413 42.14 1.64 16.51
N SER A 414 43.15 1.61 17.36
CA SER A 414 43.32 2.44 18.55
C SER A 414 43.18 3.95 18.25
N LYS A 415 42.22 4.61 18.90
CA LYS A 415 42.46 5.76 19.81
C LYS A 415 41.16 6.16 20.52
#